data_AF-A0A2V6B7A0-F1
#
_entry.id   AF-A0A2V6B7A0-F1
#
_cell.length_a   1.000
_cell.length_b   1.000
_cell.length_c   1.000
_cell.angle_alpha   90.00
_cell.angle_beta   90.00
_cell.angle_gamma   90.00
#
_symmetry.space_group_name_H-M   'P 1'
#
loop_
_entity.id
_entity.type
_entity.pdbx_description
1 polymer ?
#
loop_
_entity_poly.entity_id
_entity_poly.type
_entity_poly.pdbx_seq_one_letter_code
_entity_poly.pdbx_strand_id
1 'polypeptide(L)'
;MTLKQLLAVGHGNASETTLSEAFRRFSDCLPRASRNRAQRGTAAFLDPKRQRKTCERTKPPLRQVATTTERNFWEIKLAHRPKPFWYPYHTLRNLGVLEQLLTSAALDFLQLCRGPCGKIADIGAADGDLAFLLEQMGLSVDLIDNEPTNFNRLEGARILKEALHSNVTIRTVDLDSQFTLSGEKYDAIFFLGVLYHLKNPFFVLEKLAATARYCFLSTRIARQTDNGQQISQGPIAYLLGPQECNNDSTNFWIFSEEGLKRLINRTGWSLLSYLTIGATANSTPADPERDERAFCLLRSEIVPMVTASPNPVPAHKDTAKTMISWNTGTANPGKVYVSIDGQQELLFATSRQGSAPANWIRPGRTYEFRLYDSDHTRLLDKVAVATVTQ
;
A
#
# COMPACT_ATOMS: atom_id res chain seq x y z
N MET A 1 -39.84 5.39 -0.31
CA MET A 1 -40.10 5.18 -1.74
C MET A 1 -38.97 5.82 -2.52
N THR A 2 -38.23 5.03 -3.29
CA THR A 2 -36.99 5.43 -3.95
C THR A 2 -37.23 5.87 -5.39
N LEU A 3 -36.33 6.73 -5.88
CA LEU A 3 -36.28 7.41 -7.17
C LEU A 3 -36.28 6.47 -8.41
N LYS A 4 -36.46 5.15 -8.23
CA LYS A 4 -36.63 4.15 -9.28
C LYS A 4 -38.10 3.81 -9.60
N GLN A 5 -39.07 4.30 -8.83
CA GLN A 5 -40.50 4.12 -9.12
C GLN A 5 -41.16 5.28 -9.89
N LEU A 6 -40.38 6.29 -10.30
CA LEU A 6 -40.88 7.48 -11.03
C LEU A 6 -40.49 7.50 -12.52
N LEU A 7 -39.87 6.43 -13.03
CA LEU A 7 -39.45 6.31 -14.45
C LEU A 7 -40.19 5.20 -15.22
N ALA A 8 -41.31 4.72 -14.69
CA ALA A 8 -42.25 3.92 -15.46
C ALA A 8 -43.66 4.49 -15.27
N VAL A 9 -44.36 4.66 -16.39
CA VAL A 9 -45.76 5.12 -16.57
C VAL A 9 -45.92 6.63 -16.82
N GLY A 10 -46.30 6.97 -18.06
CA GLY A 10 -47.35 7.97 -18.30
C GLY A 10 -47.01 9.14 -19.22
N HIS A 11 -47.50 9.07 -20.46
CA HIS A 11 -47.74 10.20 -21.35
C HIS A 11 -48.59 11.32 -20.70
N GLY A 12 -48.35 12.58 -21.07
CA GLY A 12 -49.38 13.62 -21.04
C GLY A 12 -48.96 15.01 -20.57
N ASN A 13 -48.77 15.91 -21.55
CA ASN A 13 -48.91 17.37 -21.57
C ASN A 13 -48.77 18.27 -20.31
N ALA A 14 -47.86 19.24 -20.49
CA ALA A 14 -47.95 20.68 -20.18
C ALA A 14 -47.95 21.15 -18.71
N SER A 15 -46.85 21.77 -18.28
CA SER A 15 -46.71 23.24 -18.24
C SER A 15 -45.36 23.62 -17.60
N GLU A 16 -44.74 24.66 -18.15
CA GLU A 16 -43.45 25.19 -17.77
C GLU A 16 -43.45 25.75 -16.34
N THR A 17 -42.50 25.33 -15.52
CA THR A 17 -41.85 26.22 -14.57
C THR A 17 -40.40 25.75 -14.36
N THR A 18 -39.50 26.70 -14.56
CA THR A 18 -38.08 26.55 -14.86
C THR A 18 -37.24 25.88 -13.76
N LEU A 19 -36.25 25.07 -14.21
CA LEU A 19 -35.14 24.41 -13.50
C LEU A 19 -34.20 25.32 -12.67
N SER A 20 -34.63 26.53 -12.30
CA SER A 20 -33.84 27.56 -11.63
C SER A 20 -34.07 27.66 -10.11
N GLU A 21 -35.07 26.97 -9.53
CA GLU A 21 -35.36 27.09 -8.08
C GLU A 21 -34.91 25.87 -7.24
N ALA A 22 -34.55 24.75 -7.87
CA ALA A 22 -34.02 23.58 -7.16
C ALA A 22 -32.54 23.73 -6.75
N PHE A 23 -31.79 24.66 -7.36
CA PHE A 23 -30.37 24.87 -7.07
C PHE A 23 -30.08 25.87 -5.93
N ARG A 24 -31.09 26.56 -5.37
CA ARG A 24 -30.89 27.55 -4.29
C ARG A 24 -31.09 27.03 -2.86
N ARG A 25 -31.38 25.74 -2.65
CA ARG A 25 -31.65 25.18 -1.30
C ARG A 25 -30.59 24.21 -0.76
N PHE A 26 -29.38 24.20 -1.32
CA PHE A 26 -28.25 23.40 -0.81
C PHE A 26 -27.06 24.24 -0.32
N SER A 27 -27.25 25.53 -0.05
CA SER A 27 -26.21 26.47 0.44
C SER A 27 -26.33 26.84 1.92
N ASP A 28 -27.26 26.27 2.68
CA ASP A 28 -27.46 26.62 4.09
C ASP A 28 -27.28 25.40 4.98
N CYS A 29 -26.02 25.00 5.21
CA CYS A 29 -25.59 24.17 6.34
C CYS A 29 -24.06 24.23 6.48
N LEU A 30 -23.52 25.41 6.79
CA LEU A 30 -22.15 25.58 7.31
C LEU A 30 -22.21 26.42 8.59
N PRO A 31 -21.55 26.01 9.70
CA PRO A 31 -21.56 26.80 10.93
C PRO A 31 -20.78 28.12 10.76
N ARG A 32 -21.40 29.22 11.18
CA ARG A 32 -20.81 30.56 11.25
C ARG A 32 -19.80 30.64 12.40
N ALA A 33 -18.52 30.89 12.10
CA ALA A 33 -17.54 31.31 13.09
C ALA A 33 -17.68 32.81 13.37
N SER A 34 -17.86 33.16 14.65
CA SER A 34 -18.03 34.52 15.15
C SER A 34 -16.73 35.33 15.04
N ARG A 35 -16.86 36.55 14.51
CA ARG A 35 -15.83 37.61 14.58
C ARG A 35 -15.97 38.33 15.92
N ASN A 36 -14.87 38.49 16.65
CA ASN A 36 -14.73 39.55 17.64
C ASN A 36 -13.44 40.34 17.36
N ARG A 37 -13.58 41.67 17.38
CA ARG A 37 -12.54 42.67 17.08
C ARG A 37 -12.45 43.64 18.26
N ALA A 38 -11.29 43.70 18.89
CA ALA A 38 -10.75 44.78 19.75
C ALA A 38 -9.43 44.23 20.33
N GLN A 39 -8.29 44.92 20.44
CA GLN A 39 -7.97 46.34 20.54
C GLN A 39 -6.49 46.54 20.16
N ARG A 40 -6.13 47.75 19.70
CA ARG A 40 -4.75 48.19 19.48
C ARG A 40 -4.05 48.44 20.82
N GLY A 41 -2.79 48.05 20.92
CA GLY A 41 -1.84 48.41 21.97
C GLY A 41 -0.43 48.47 21.39
N THR A 42 0.36 49.42 21.87
CA THR A 42 1.54 50.07 21.28
C THR A 42 2.83 49.26 21.23
N ALA A 43 3.74 49.73 20.37
CA ALA A 43 5.04 49.17 20.00
C ALA A 43 6.09 49.11 21.12
N ALA A 44 6.99 48.12 21.03
CA ALA A 44 8.35 48.16 21.57
C ALA A 44 9.30 47.40 20.63
N PHE A 45 10.45 48.02 20.37
CA PHE A 45 11.56 47.62 19.50
C PHE A 45 12.50 46.58 20.15
N LEU A 46 13.43 46.01 19.35
CA LEU A 46 14.61 45.14 19.63
C LEU A 46 14.35 43.64 19.38
N ASP A 47 15.14 42.82 18.66
CA ASP A 47 16.53 42.82 18.16
C ASP A 47 16.64 41.73 17.03
N PRO A 48 17.35 41.92 15.89
CA PRO A 48 17.34 40.96 14.78
C PRO A 48 18.49 39.94 14.87
N LYS A 49 18.23 38.79 15.51
CA LYS A 49 18.99 37.54 15.28
C LYS A 49 18.07 36.36 15.06
N ARG A 50 17.32 36.36 13.95
CA ARG A 50 16.74 35.12 13.42
C ARG A 50 17.83 34.35 12.69
N GLN A 51 18.44 33.42 13.43
CA GLN A 51 19.08 32.24 12.86
C GLN A 51 18.23 31.73 11.69
N ARG A 52 18.83 31.64 10.51
CA ARG A 52 18.27 30.87 9.40
C ARG A 52 18.15 29.43 9.88
N LYS A 53 17.00 29.05 10.44
CA LYS A 53 16.56 27.65 10.46
C LYS A 53 16.45 27.26 9.00
N THR A 54 17.44 26.50 8.52
CA THR A 54 17.27 25.63 7.36
C THR A 54 16.06 24.76 7.66
N CYS A 55 14.91 25.18 7.15
CA CYS A 55 13.71 24.37 7.17
C CYS A 55 14.04 23.16 6.30
N GLU A 56 14.26 22.01 6.93
CA GLU A 56 14.17 20.74 6.22
C GLU A 56 12.86 20.78 5.42
N ARG A 57 12.96 20.67 4.09
CA ARG A 57 11.78 20.49 3.25
C ARG A 57 11.14 19.19 3.71
N THR A 58 10.08 19.29 4.52
CA THR A 58 9.23 18.15 4.82
C THR A 58 8.73 17.60 3.49
N LYS A 59 9.05 16.34 3.19
CA LYS A 59 8.51 15.66 2.01
C LYS A 59 6.99 15.76 2.09
N PRO A 60 6.29 16.13 0.99
CA PRO A 60 4.84 16.18 1.02
C PRO A 60 4.28 14.79 1.36
N PRO A 61 3.22 14.70 2.18
CA PRO A 61 2.58 13.42 2.48
C PRO A 61 2.19 12.69 1.20
N LEU A 62 2.27 11.35 1.21
CA LEU A 62 1.96 10.53 0.02
C LEU A 62 0.56 10.83 -0.52
N ARG A 63 -0.40 11.10 0.39
CA ARG A 63 -1.77 11.49 0.03
C ARG A 63 -1.85 12.77 -0.81
N GLN A 64 -0.98 13.75 -0.56
CA GLN A 64 -0.99 15.01 -1.31
C GLN A 64 -0.43 14.82 -2.72
N VAL A 65 0.64 14.02 -2.84
CA VAL A 65 1.22 13.61 -4.13
C VAL A 65 0.18 12.83 -4.94
N ALA A 66 -0.53 11.89 -4.30
CA ALA A 66 -1.59 11.10 -4.92
C ALA A 66 -2.70 11.97 -5.52
N THR A 67 -3.20 12.95 -4.77
CA THR A 67 -4.32 13.82 -5.20
C THR A 67 -3.92 14.68 -6.41
N THR A 68 -2.70 15.20 -6.41
CA THR A 68 -2.19 16.02 -7.52
C THR A 68 -1.98 15.17 -8.77
N THR A 69 -1.38 14.00 -8.61
CA THR A 69 -1.09 13.08 -9.70
C THR A 69 -2.36 12.52 -10.33
N GLU A 70 -3.37 12.18 -9.52
CA GLU A 70 -4.68 11.72 -10.00
C GLU A 70 -5.33 12.76 -10.91
N ARG A 71 -5.28 14.04 -10.55
CA ARG A 71 -5.79 15.12 -11.41
C ARG A 71 -5.05 15.18 -12.74
N ASN A 72 -3.72 15.18 -12.70
CA ASN A 72 -2.88 15.26 -13.90
C ASN A 72 -3.10 14.05 -14.82
N PHE A 73 -3.21 12.84 -14.26
CA PHE A 73 -3.49 11.64 -15.05
C PHE A 73 -4.89 11.69 -15.66
N TRP A 74 -5.90 12.20 -14.96
CA TRP A 74 -7.23 12.38 -15.55
C TRP A 74 -7.24 13.36 -16.72
N GLU A 75 -6.47 14.44 -16.67
CA GLU A 75 -6.32 15.37 -17.81
C GLU A 75 -5.73 14.64 -19.04
N ILE A 76 -4.68 13.84 -18.84
CA ILE A 76 -4.06 13.04 -19.90
C ILE A 76 -5.05 11.98 -20.42
N LYS A 77 -5.71 11.24 -19.53
CA LYS A 77 -6.70 10.20 -19.86
C LYS A 77 -7.81 10.77 -20.76
N LEU A 78 -8.41 11.88 -20.35
CA LEU A 78 -9.52 12.50 -21.08
C LEU A 78 -9.10 13.12 -22.42
N ALA A 79 -7.81 13.46 -22.59
CA ALA A 79 -7.27 13.90 -23.88
C ALA A 79 -7.17 12.75 -24.91
N HIS A 80 -7.08 11.49 -24.47
CA HIS A 80 -6.86 10.33 -25.37
C HIS A 80 -8.10 9.47 -25.60
N ARG A 81 -8.94 9.28 -24.57
CA ARG A 81 -10.15 8.44 -24.63
C ARG A 81 -11.25 8.99 -23.72
N PRO A 82 -12.53 8.77 -24.06
CA PRO A 82 -13.64 9.24 -23.23
C PRO A 82 -13.67 8.52 -21.87
N LYS A 83 -14.23 9.18 -20.85
CA LYS A 83 -14.27 8.69 -19.46
C LYS A 83 -14.68 7.20 -19.29
N PRO A 84 -15.69 6.65 -20.00
CA PRO A 84 -16.11 5.25 -19.82
C PRO A 84 -15.10 4.20 -20.29
N PHE A 85 -14.07 4.58 -21.05
CA PHE A 85 -13.00 3.67 -21.47
C PHE A 85 -12.02 3.35 -20.32
N TRP A 86 -11.84 4.29 -19.40
CA TRP A 86 -10.86 4.21 -18.33
C TRP A 86 -11.39 3.42 -17.14
N TYR A 87 -10.49 2.76 -16.42
CA TYR A 87 -10.81 2.09 -15.17
C TYR A 87 -11.45 3.08 -14.19
N PRO A 88 -12.66 2.79 -13.66
CA PRO A 88 -13.47 3.82 -13.01
C PRO A 88 -13.09 4.08 -11.54
N TYR A 89 -12.20 3.29 -10.95
CA TYR A 89 -11.87 3.38 -9.53
C TYR A 89 -10.63 4.24 -9.26
N HIS A 90 -10.66 4.94 -8.12
CA HIS A 90 -9.65 5.89 -7.70
C HIS A 90 -8.45 5.21 -6.99
N THR A 91 -7.64 4.44 -7.72
CA THR A 91 -6.52 3.64 -7.17
C THR A 91 -5.58 4.45 -6.29
N LEU A 92 -5.26 5.69 -6.68
CA LEU A 92 -4.30 6.54 -5.96
C LEU A 92 -4.78 6.98 -4.58
N ARG A 93 -6.10 6.94 -4.29
CA ARG A 93 -6.63 7.24 -2.96
C ARG A 93 -6.14 6.24 -1.90
N ASN A 94 -5.72 5.04 -2.30
CA ASN A 94 -5.16 4.05 -1.40
C ASN A 94 -3.84 4.50 -0.75
N LEU A 95 -3.10 5.44 -1.34
CA LEU A 95 -1.81 5.88 -0.78
C LEU A 95 -1.92 6.50 0.62
N GLY A 96 -3.03 7.18 0.93
CA GLY A 96 -3.25 7.70 2.28
C GLY A 96 -3.48 6.59 3.32
N VAL A 97 -3.96 5.43 2.89
CA VAL A 97 -4.11 4.23 3.72
C VAL A 97 -2.76 3.53 3.89
N LEU A 98 -1.98 3.40 2.81
CA LEU A 98 -0.64 2.80 2.87
C LEU A 98 0.31 3.60 3.78
N GLU A 99 0.20 4.93 3.77
CA GLU A 99 0.95 5.83 4.66
C GLU A 99 0.64 5.56 6.15
N GLN A 100 -0.61 5.25 6.49
CA GLN A 100 -1.01 4.88 7.86
C GLN A 100 -0.44 3.52 8.27
N LEU A 101 -0.48 2.52 7.38
CA LEU A 101 0.12 1.21 7.64
C LEU A 101 1.63 1.33 7.92
N LEU A 102 2.32 2.12 7.10
CA LEU A 102 3.76 2.36 7.25
C LEU A 102 4.09 3.09 8.55
N THR A 103 3.30 4.10 8.90
CA THR A 103 3.44 4.84 10.17
C THR A 103 3.27 3.90 11.36
N SER A 104 2.24 3.06 11.33
CA SER A 104 1.98 2.06 12.38
C SER A 104 3.09 1.01 12.49
N ALA A 105 3.76 0.67 11.39
CA ALA A 105 4.88 -0.26 11.36
C ALA A 105 6.25 0.41 11.60
N ALA A 106 6.29 1.74 11.75
CA ALA A 106 7.52 2.54 11.81
C ALA A 106 8.49 2.26 10.64
N LEU A 107 7.95 2.19 9.42
CA LEU A 107 8.70 1.94 8.18
C LEU A 107 8.64 3.15 7.24
N ASP A 108 9.75 3.44 6.56
CA ASP A 108 9.81 4.45 5.50
C ASP A 108 9.43 3.83 4.14
N PHE A 109 8.53 4.50 3.43
CA PHE A 109 8.01 4.03 2.14
C PHE A 109 9.11 3.80 1.09
N LEU A 110 9.98 4.80 0.92
CA LEU A 110 10.98 4.79 -0.14
C LEU A 110 12.12 3.83 0.19
N GLN A 111 12.52 3.74 1.47
CA GLN A 111 13.50 2.78 1.92
C GLN A 111 13.01 1.34 1.69
N LEU A 112 11.73 1.08 1.99
CA LEU A 112 11.11 -0.22 1.75
C LEU A 112 11.09 -0.57 0.26
N CYS A 113 10.70 0.38 -0.61
CA CYS A 113 10.63 0.16 -2.06
C CYS A 113 11.99 0.19 -2.78
N ARG A 114 13.05 0.69 -2.15
CA ARG A 114 14.43 0.73 -2.68
C ARG A 114 15.33 -0.28 -1.96
N GLY A 115 14.76 -1.44 -1.65
CA GLY A 115 15.50 -2.53 -1.06
C GLY A 115 16.55 -3.12 -2.03
N PRO A 116 17.17 -4.25 -1.66
CA PRO A 116 18.28 -4.82 -2.41
C PRO A 116 17.90 -5.35 -3.81
N CYS A 117 16.62 -5.62 -4.09
CA CYS A 117 16.20 -6.04 -5.42
C CYS A 117 16.19 -4.88 -6.42
N GLY A 118 16.05 -3.63 -5.94
CA GLY A 118 15.96 -2.43 -6.76
C GLY A 118 14.70 -2.34 -7.61
N LYS A 119 13.65 -3.10 -7.26
CA LYS A 119 12.47 -3.29 -8.13
C LYS A 119 11.21 -3.58 -7.32
N ILE A 120 10.08 -3.05 -7.79
CA ILE A 120 8.75 -3.26 -7.21
C ILE A 120 7.73 -3.68 -8.27
N ALA A 121 6.58 -4.21 -7.85
CA ALA A 121 5.47 -4.52 -8.76
C ALA A 121 4.13 -3.99 -8.28
N ASP A 122 3.33 -3.50 -9.22
CA ASP A 122 1.90 -3.19 -9.04
C ASP A 122 1.08 -4.29 -9.71
N ILE A 123 0.38 -5.10 -8.90
CA ILE A 123 -0.30 -6.33 -9.32
C ILE A 123 -1.82 -6.11 -9.27
N GLY A 124 -2.47 -6.29 -10.42
CA GLY A 124 -3.84 -5.84 -10.66
C GLY A 124 -3.91 -4.33 -10.89
N ALA A 125 -2.95 -3.81 -11.63
CA ALA A 125 -2.71 -2.37 -11.77
C ALA A 125 -3.78 -1.62 -12.58
N ALA A 126 -4.69 -2.32 -13.25
CA ALA A 126 -5.71 -1.75 -14.12
C ALA A 126 -5.11 -0.84 -15.22
N ASP A 127 -5.36 0.47 -15.16
CA ASP A 127 -4.77 1.45 -16.08
C ASP A 127 -3.31 1.82 -15.73
N GLY A 128 -2.78 1.40 -14.58
CA GLY A 128 -1.39 1.67 -14.19
C GLY A 128 -1.14 2.94 -13.39
N ASP A 129 -2.16 3.66 -12.95
CA ASP A 129 -2.02 4.94 -12.23
C ASP A 129 -1.05 4.84 -11.04
N LEU A 130 -1.11 3.77 -10.25
CA LEU A 130 -0.18 3.58 -9.14
C LEU A 130 1.24 3.30 -9.67
N ALA A 131 1.42 2.36 -10.60
CA ALA A 131 2.71 2.06 -11.20
C ALA A 131 3.42 3.31 -11.77
N PHE A 132 2.72 4.16 -12.52
CA PHE A 132 3.29 5.37 -13.11
C PHE A 132 3.65 6.43 -12.07
N LEU A 133 2.82 6.59 -11.02
CA LEU A 133 3.18 7.47 -9.91
C LEU A 133 4.45 6.98 -9.20
N LEU A 134 4.55 5.67 -8.95
CA LEU A 134 5.72 5.08 -8.30
C LEU A 134 6.99 5.26 -9.16
N GLU A 135 6.88 5.15 -10.48
CA GLU A 135 7.99 5.50 -11.38
C GLU A 135 8.38 6.98 -11.28
N GLN A 136 7.41 7.90 -11.22
CA GLN A 136 7.68 9.34 -11.03
C GLN A 136 8.40 9.63 -9.70
N MET A 137 8.31 8.72 -8.71
CA MET A 137 9.07 8.78 -7.46
C MET A 137 10.49 8.17 -7.58
N GLY A 138 10.90 7.79 -8.79
CA GLY A 138 12.20 7.21 -9.12
C GLY A 138 12.32 5.73 -8.75
N LEU A 139 11.22 4.97 -8.77
CA LEU A 139 11.22 3.53 -8.53
C LEU A 139 11.16 2.78 -9.86
N SER A 140 11.82 1.62 -9.93
CA SER A 140 11.68 0.69 -11.07
C SER A 140 10.47 -0.20 -10.83
N VAL A 141 9.48 -0.15 -11.74
CA VAL A 141 8.17 -0.78 -11.53
C VAL A 141 7.80 -1.72 -12.67
N ASP A 142 7.35 -2.92 -12.29
CA ASP A 142 6.59 -3.79 -13.18
C ASP A 142 5.08 -3.60 -12.91
N LEU A 143 4.35 -3.21 -13.94
CA LEU A 143 2.88 -3.19 -13.97
C LEU A 143 2.41 -4.57 -14.42
N ILE A 144 1.67 -5.26 -13.56
CA ILE A 144 1.20 -6.63 -13.81
C ILE A 144 -0.32 -6.67 -13.75
N ASP A 145 -0.96 -7.19 -14.80
CA ASP A 145 -2.40 -7.42 -14.83
C ASP A 145 -2.72 -8.58 -15.78
N ASN A 146 -3.97 -9.05 -15.81
CA ASN A 146 -4.40 -10.11 -16.71
C ASN A 146 -5.14 -9.50 -17.91
N GLU A 147 -4.44 -9.34 -19.03
CA GLU A 147 -4.97 -8.65 -20.21
C GLU A 147 -6.37 -9.10 -20.66
N PRO A 148 -6.70 -10.41 -20.74
CA PRO A 148 -8.02 -10.85 -21.15
C PRO A 148 -9.17 -10.41 -20.22
N THR A 149 -8.91 -10.25 -18.92
CA THR A 149 -9.92 -9.90 -17.92
C THR A 149 -9.82 -8.44 -17.43
N ASN A 150 -8.76 -7.73 -17.81
CA ASN A 150 -8.57 -6.32 -17.49
C ASN A 150 -9.67 -5.45 -18.13
N PHE A 151 -10.08 -4.39 -17.44
CA PHE A 151 -11.21 -3.52 -17.80
C PHE A 151 -11.20 -3.02 -19.26
N ASN A 152 -10.02 -2.67 -19.78
CA ASN A 152 -9.83 -2.24 -21.17
C ASN A 152 -8.70 -3.01 -21.86
N ARG A 153 -8.47 -4.27 -21.45
CA ARG A 153 -7.42 -5.14 -22.01
C ARG A 153 -6.02 -4.51 -21.98
N LEU A 154 -5.71 -3.79 -20.91
CA LEU A 154 -4.48 -3.01 -20.72
C LEU A 154 -4.24 -1.94 -21.80
N GLU A 155 -5.22 -1.60 -22.63
CA GLU A 155 -5.09 -0.50 -23.61
C GLU A 155 -4.89 0.83 -22.88
N GLY A 156 -5.60 1.06 -21.77
CA GLY A 156 -5.43 2.27 -20.96
C GLY A 156 -4.00 2.41 -20.42
N ALA A 157 -3.43 1.33 -19.89
CA ALA A 157 -2.05 1.33 -19.40
C ALA A 157 -1.02 1.63 -20.50
N ARG A 158 -1.22 1.09 -21.71
CA ARG A 158 -0.32 1.37 -22.84
C ARG A 158 -0.41 2.82 -23.31
N ILE A 159 -1.62 3.38 -23.39
CA ILE A 159 -1.84 4.79 -23.74
C ILE A 159 -1.16 5.70 -22.72
N LEU A 160 -1.35 5.46 -21.42
CA LEU A 160 -0.70 6.26 -20.38
C LEU A 160 0.81 6.12 -20.41
N LYS A 161 1.35 4.91 -20.62
CA LYS A 161 2.78 4.68 -20.74
C LYS A 161 3.40 5.54 -21.85
N GLU A 162 2.75 5.56 -23.01
CA GLU A 162 3.19 6.37 -24.16
C GLU A 162 3.11 7.87 -23.85
N ALA A 163 1.96 8.34 -23.36
CA ALA A 163 1.72 9.75 -23.05
C ALA A 163 2.64 10.30 -21.95
N LEU A 164 3.08 9.45 -21.02
CA LEU A 164 3.99 9.81 -19.93
C LEU A 164 5.47 9.59 -20.27
N HIS A 165 5.79 9.05 -21.46
CA HIS A 165 7.13 8.61 -21.82
C HIS A 165 7.77 7.68 -20.76
N SER A 166 6.95 6.78 -20.22
CA SER A 166 7.27 5.93 -19.09
C SER A 166 8.13 4.72 -19.48
N ASN A 167 9.02 4.29 -18.58
CA ASN A 167 9.82 3.07 -18.67
C ASN A 167 9.20 1.87 -17.95
N VAL A 168 8.06 2.01 -17.27
CA VAL A 168 7.34 0.94 -16.57
C VAL A 168 7.16 -0.28 -17.47
N THR A 169 7.54 -1.47 -17.00
CA THR A 169 7.36 -2.70 -17.78
C THR A 169 5.93 -3.21 -17.58
N ILE A 170 5.15 -3.29 -18.67
CA ILE A 170 3.80 -3.88 -18.64
C ILE A 170 3.90 -5.37 -18.90
N ARG A 171 3.38 -6.19 -17.98
CA ARG A 171 3.34 -7.65 -18.09
C ARG A 171 1.91 -8.16 -17.98
N THR A 172 1.54 -9.03 -18.92
CA THR A 172 0.30 -9.81 -18.82
C THR A 172 0.56 -11.10 -18.05
N VAL A 173 -0.15 -11.32 -16.95
CA VAL A 173 -0.02 -12.53 -16.12
C VAL A 173 -1.40 -12.94 -15.60
N ASP A 174 -1.80 -14.17 -15.90
CA ASP A 174 -2.99 -14.80 -15.32
C ASP A 174 -2.65 -15.46 -13.97
N LEU A 175 -3.04 -14.79 -12.88
CA LEU A 175 -2.81 -15.26 -11.51
C LEU A 175 -3.69 -16.45 -11.10
N ASP A 176 -4.76 -16.75 -11.84
CA ASP A 176 -5.62 -17.92 -11.61
C ASP A 176 -5.06 -19.20 -12.27
N SER A 177 -4.03 -19.05 -13.10
CA SER A 177 -3.29 -20.15 -13.72
C SER A 177 -1.97 -20.44 -13.00
N GLN A 178 -1.25 -21.48 -13.41
CA GLN A 178 0.13 -21.65 -12.97
C GLN A 178 0.99 -20.54 -13.57
N PHE A 179 1.33 -19.54 -12.76
CA PHE A 179 2.17 -18.42 -13.19
C PHE A 179 3.59 -18.48 -12.61
N THR A 180 4.51 -17.83 -13.32
CA THR A 180 5.81 -17.43 -12.78
C THR A 180 5.99 -15.95 -13.03
N LEU A 181 6.67 -15.26 -12.11
CA LEU A 181 7.11 -13.89 -12.34
C LEU A 181 8.51 -13.87 -12.98
N SER A 182 8.81 -14.83 -13.87
CA SER A 182 10.06 -14.89 -14.67
C SER A 182 11.36 -14.78 -13.87
N GLY A 183 11.40 -15.26 -12.63
CA GLY A 183 12.58 -15.17 -11.76
C GLY A 183 12.79 -13.80 -11.09
N GLU A 184 11.89 -12.84 -11.33
CA GLU A 184 11.93 -11.53 -10.71
C GLU A 184 11.79 -11.63 -9.18
N LYS A 185 12.52 -10.76 -8.49
CA LYS A 185 12.42 -10.54 -7.06
C LYS A 185 12.07 -9.08 -6.81
N TYR A 186 11.19 -8.84 -5.85
CA TYR A 186 10.68 -7.50 -5.56
C TYR A 186 10.95 -7.10 -4.11
N ASP A 187 11.32 -5.85 -3.92
CA ASP A 187 11.40 -5.26 -2.59
C ASP A 187 10.01 -5.07 -2.00
N ALA A 188 9.07 -4.62 -2.83
CA ALA A 188 7.67 -4.44 -2.47
C ALA A 188 6.76 -4.83 -3.63
N ILE A 189 5.61 -5.40 -3.30
CA ILE A 189 4.49 -5.55 -4.23
C ILE A 189 3.25 -4.85 -3.69
N PHE A 190 2.47 -4.28 -4.60
CA PHE A 190 1.15 -3.72 -4.33
C PHE A 190 0.13 -4.68 -4.91
N PHE A 191 -0.64 -5.35 -4.04
CA PHE A 191 -1.63 -6.36 -4.40
C PHE A 191 -2.98 -5.92 -3.84
N LEU A 192 -3.54 -4.88 -4.47
CA LEU A 192 -4.63 -4.09 -3.91
C LEU A 192 -5.94 -4.37 -4.64
N GLY A 193 -6.89 -4.98 -3.96
CA GLY A 193 -8.22 -5.20 -4.50
C GLY A 193 -8.33 -6.35 -5.50
N VAL A 194 -7.41 -7.31 -5.45
CA VAL A 194 -7.36 -8.45 -6.38
C VAL A 194 -7.71 -9.77 -5.71
N LEU A 195 -7.29 -9.98 -4.45
CA LEU A 195 -7.34 -11.30 -3.80
C LEU A 195 -8.75 -11.93 -3.77
N TYR A 196 -9.80 -11.14 -3.60
CA TYR A 196 -11.19 -11.63 -3.58
C TYR A 196 -11.71 -12.08 -4.96
N HIS A 197 -11.02 -11.71 -6.04
CA HIS A 197 -11.33 -12.14 -7.40
C HIS A 197 -10.62 -13.44 -7.81
N LEU A 198 -9.67 -13.95 -7.02
CA LEU A 198 -8.87 -15.10 -7.40
C LEU A 198 -9.42 -16.40 -6.81
N LYS A 199 -9.46 -17.46 -7.62
CA LYS A 199 -10.00 -18.76 -7.21
C LYS A 199 -9.15 -19.43 -6.14
N ASN A 200 -7.82 -19.29 -6.23
CA ASN A 200 -6.88 -19.92 -5.31
C ASN A 200 -6.02 -18.89 -4.55
N PRO A 201 -6.57 -18.30 -3.46
CA PRO A 201 -5.85 -17.31 -2.68
C PRO A 201 -4.59 -17.87 -1.99
N PHE A 202 -4.59 -19.16 -1.63
CA PHE A 202 -3.42 -19.83 -1.06
C PHE A 202 -2.24 -19.83 -2.02
N PHE A 203 -2.48 -20.35 -3.23
CA PHE A 203 -1.45 -20.48 -4.25
C PHE A 203 -0.82 -19.13 -4.59
N VAL A 204 -1.64 -18.10 -4.81
CA VAL A 204 -1.12 -16.78 -5.19
C VAL A 204 -0.31 -16.16 -4.05
N LEU A 205 -0.80 -16.20 -2.82
CA LEU A 205 -0.06 -15.62 -1.69
C LEU A 205 1.25 -16.36 -1.40
N GLU A 206 1.31 -17.69 -1.54
CA GLU A 206 2.54 -18.47 -1.40
C GLU A 206 3.56 -18.13 -2.51
N LYS A 207 3.09 -18.01 -3.76
CA LYS A 207 3.96 -17.60 -4.87
C LYS A 207 4.53 -16.21 -4.66
N LEU A 208 3.68 -15.26 -4.25
CA LEU A 208 4.11 -13.90 -3.95
C LEU A 208 5.06 -13.83 -2.76
N ALA A 209 4.85 -14.66 -1.71
CA ALA A 209 5.75 -14.74 -0.56
C ALA A 209 7.16 -15.17 -0.96
N ALA A 210 7.29 -16.02 -1.99
CA ALA A 210 8.58 -16.47 -2.49
C ALA A 210 9.28 -15.43 -3.39
N THR A 211 8.57 -14.43 -3.91
CA THR A 211 9.11 -13.45 -4.87
C THR A 211 9.30 -12.05 -4.28
N ALA A 212 8.60 -11.70 -3.20
CA ALA A 212 8.59 -10.35 -2.67
C ALA A 212 8.99 -10.30 -1.19
N ARG A 213 9.77 -9.28 -0.81
CA ARG A 213 10.17 -9.01 0.57
C ARG A 213 9.00 -8.46 1.39
N TYR A 214 8.24 -7.53 0.81
CA TYR A 214 7.07 -6.90 1.41
C TYR A 214 5.87 -6.92 0.47
N CYS A 215 4.66 -6.94 1.03
CA CYS A 215 3.41 -6.86 0.27
C CYS A 215 2.43 -5.89 0.93
N PHE A 216 1.95 -4.91 0.17
CA PHE A 216 0.76 -4.15 0.50
C PHE A 216 -0.45 -4.88 -0.07
N LEU A 217 -1.22 -5.54 0.79
CA LEU A 217 -2.39 -6.31 0.41
C LEU A 217 -3.66 -5.52 0.72
N SER A 218 -4.63 -5.54 -0.19
CA SER A 218 -6.00 -5.13 0.12
C SER A 218 -7.03 -6.09 -0.46
N THR A 219 -8.08 -6.38 0.31
CA THR A 219 -9.19 -7.22 -0.11
C THR A 219 -10.48 -6.85 0.62
N ARG A 220 -11.62 -7.31 0.10
CA ARG A 220 -12.91 -7.20 0.78
C ARG A 220 -12.96 -8.14 1.99
N ILE A 221 -13.54 -7.65 3.09
CA ILE A 221 -13.88 -8.44 4.27
C ILE A 221 -15.33 -8.19 4.68
N ALA A 222 -15.89 -9.06 5.51
CA ALA A 222 -17.21 -8.85 6.09
C ALA A 222 -17.25 -9.25 7.57
N ARG A 223 -18.12 -8.57 8.33
CA ARG A 223 -18.34 -8.84 9.75
C ARG A 223 -19.51 -9.77 10.00
N GLN A 224 -20.48 -9.77 9.10
CA GLN A 224 -21.65 -10.62 9.15
C GLN A 224 -22.10 -11.03 7.75
N THR A 225 -22.84 -12.13 7.64
CA THR A 225 -23.57 -12.50 6.43
C THR A 225 -24.76 -11.56 6.18
N ASP A 226 -25.38 -11.64 5.01
CA ASP A 226 -26.55 -10.81 4.66
C ASP A 226 -27.79 -11.10 5.53
N ASN A 227 -27.92 -12.31 6.08
CA ASN A 227 -28.97 -12.66 7.05
C ASN A 227 -28.64 -12.26 8.51
N GLY A 228 -27.50 -11.59 8.74
CA GLY A 228 -27.14 -11.03 10.05
C GLY A 228 -26.30 -11.93 10.95
N GLN A 229 -25.89 -13.12 10.50
CA GLN A 229 -25.01 -13.99 11.28
C GLN A 229 -23.61 -13.39 11.37
N GLN A 230 -23.09 -13.22 12.59
CA GLN A 230 -21.73 -12.71 12.82
C GLN A 230 -20.67 -13.72 12.35
N ILE A 231 -19.71 -13.26 11.57
CA ILE A 231 -18.58 -14.05 11.06
C ILE A 231 -17.21 -13.49 11.49
N SER A 232 -17.16 -12.26 12.00
CA SER A 232 -15.91 -11.55 12.32
C SER A 232 -14.97 -12.28 13.28
N GLN A 233 -15.52 -13.01 14.26
CA GLN A 233 -14.76 -13.70 15.31
C GLN A 233 -14.20 -15.07 14.89
N GLY A 234 -14.75 -15.65 13.80
CA GLY A 234 -14.34 -16.95 13.30
C GLY A 234 -13.39 -16.81 12.11
N PRO A 235 -12.51 -17.79 11.85
CA PRO A 235 -11.63 -17.82 10.68
C PRO A 235 -12.40 -18.27 9.42
N ILE A 236 -13.29 -17.43 8.93
CA ILE A 236 -14.27 -17.76 7.88
C ILE A 236 -13.82 -17.20 6.53
N ALA A 237 -13.98 -18.02 5.49
CA ALA A 237 -13.95 -17.59 4.10
C ALA A 237 -15.34 -17.86 3.51
N TYR A 238 -16.03 -16.79 3.14
CA TYR A 238 -17.35 -16.83 2.50
C TYR A 238 -17.15 -16.94 0.99
N LEU A 239 -17.69 -18.01 0.40
CA LEU A 239 -17.71 -18.21 -1.05
C LEU A 239 -18.96 -17.57 -1.63
N LEU A 240 -18.75 -16.51 -2.42
CA LEU A 240 -19.83 -15.77 -3.08
C LEU A 240 -20.49 -16.58 -4.20
N GLY A 241 -21.80 -16.39 -4.34
CA GLY A 241 -22.51 -16.72 -5.57
C GLY A 241 -22.16 -15.76 -6.73
N PRO A 242 -22.32 -16.18 -7.99
CA PRO A 242 -21.83 -15.43 -9.15
C PRO A 242 -22.51 -14.08 -9.42
N GLN A 243 -23.63 -13.78 -8.77
CA GLN A 243 -24.30 -12.48 -8.86
C GLN A 243 -24.38 -11.76 -7.51
N GLU A 244 -23.87 -12.38 -6.45
CA GLU A 244 -24.11 -11.95 -5.08
C GLU A 244 -23.43 -10.62 -4.77
N CYS A 245 -22.16 -10.47 -5.15
CA CYS A 245 -21.43 -9.22 -4.95
C CYS A 245 -21.35 -8.44 -6.27
N ASN A 246 -21.95 -7.24 -6.30
CA ASN A 246 -21.93 -6.31 -7.43
C ASN A 246 -22.42 -6.89 -8.79
N ASN A 247 -23.17 -8.00 -8.77
CA ASN A 247 -23.54 -8.75 -9.97
C ASN A 247 -22.32 -9.09 -10.87
N ASP A 248 -21.21 -9.43 -10.23
CA ASP A 248 -19.93 -9.70 -10.87
C ASP A 248 -19.44 -11.10 -10.49
N SER A 249 -19.47 -12.01 -11.47
CA SER A 249 -19.12 -13.42 -11.32
C SER A 249 -17.63 -13.68 -11.18
N THR A 250 -16.80 -12.64 -11.25
CA THR A 250 -15.37 -12.75 -10.96
C THR A 250 -15.07 -12.63 -9.47
N ASN A 251 -16.06 -12.34 -8.62
CA ASN A 251 -15.91 -12.31 -7.16
C ASN A 251 -16.09 -13.71 -6.55
N PHE A 252 -15.09 -14.20 -5.82
CA PHE A 252 -15.14 -15.51 -5.17
C PHE A 252 -15.18 -15.42 -3.65
N TRP A 253 -14.29 -14.63 -3.04
CA TRP A 253 -14.04 -14.74 -1.59
C TRP A 253 -14.29 -13.46 -0.82
N ILE A 254 -15.08 -13.55 0.24
CA ILE A 254 -15.12 -12.53 1.29
C ILE A 254 -14.62 -13.16 2.58
N PHE A 255 -13.58 -12.60 3.17
CA PHE A 255 -13.02 -13.15 4.40
C PHE A 255 -13.61 -12.45 5.62
N SER A 256 -13.70 -13.16 6.74
CA SER A 256 -13.67 -12.47 8.03
C SER A 256 -12.25 -11.97 8.29
N GLU A 257 -12.10 -11.02 9.24
CA GLU A 257 -10.78 -10.54 9.66
C GLU A 257 -9.86 -11.69 10.12
N GLU A 258 -10.36 -12.59 10.96
CA GLU A 258 -9.59 -13.73 11.45
C GLU A 258 -9.31 -14.77 10.34
N GLY A 259 -10.19 -14.88 9.34
CA GLY A 259 -9.97 -15.72 8.16
C GLY A 259 -8.83 -15.20 7.31
N LEU A 260 -8.81 -13.88 7.04
CA LEU A 260 -7.76 -13.22 6.29
C LEU A 260 -6.40 -13.32 7.00
N LYS A 261 -6.35 -13.00 8.31
CA LYS A 261 -5.11 -13.11 9.10
C LYS A 261 -4.57 -14.53 9.11
N ARG A 262 -5.44 -15.54 9.23
CA ARG A 262 -5.04 -16.95 9.19
C ARG A 262 -4.49 -17.36 7.82
N LEU A 263 -5.14 -16.94 6.74
CA LEU A 263 -4.66 -17.17 5.38
C LEU A 263 -3.27 -16.55 5.17
N ILE A 264 -3.08 -15.29 5.56
CA ILE A 264 -1.79 -14.58 5.49
C ILE A 264 -0.70 -15.36 6.23
N ASN A 265 -0.95 -15.73 7.49
CA ASN A 265 0.02 -16.50 8.28
C ASN A 265 0.37 -17.85 7.64
N ARG A 266 -0.63 -18.52 7.07
CA ARG A 266 -0.48 -19.86 6.49
C ARG A 266 0.29 -19.88 5.17
N THR A 267 0.36 -18.74 4.49
CA THR A 267 0.94 -18.57 3.15
C THR A 267 2.32 -17.91 3.17
N GLY A 268 2.99 -17.90 4.33
CA GLY A 268 4.38 -17.45 4.45
C GLY A 268 4.55 -15.95 4.64
N TRP A 269 3.53 -15.26 5.17
CA TRP A 269 3.57 -13.83 5.46
C TRP A 269 3.40 -13.55 6.96
N SER A 270 4.18 -12.60 7.47
CA SER A 270 3.95 -11.95 8.75
C SER A 270 3.20 -10.63 8.56
N LEU A 271 2.17 -10.41 9.38
CA LEU A 271 1.40 -9.17 9.41
C LEU A 271 2.15 -8.11 10.23
N LEU A 272 2.60 -7.04 9.59
CA LEU A 272 3.28 -5.91 10.25
C LEU A 272 2.32 -4.81 10.69
N SER A 273 1.31 -4.52 9.88
CA SER A 273 0.26 -3.56 10.20
C SER A 273 -1.04 -3.94 9.48
N TYR A 274 -2.16 -3.56 10.07
CA TYR A 274 -3.51 -3.88 9.62
C TYR A 274 -4.43 -2.70 9.90
N LEU A 275 -5.29 -2.36 8.95
CA LEU A 275 -6.39 -1.42 9.16
C LEU A 275 -7.56 -1.75 8.23
N THR A 276 -8.75 -1.28 8.57
CA THR A 276 -9.94 -1.41 7.72
C THR A 276 -10.55 -0.04 7.39
N ILE A 277 -11.21 0.05 6.24
CA ILE A 277 -11.99 1.21 5.80
C ILE A 277 -13.36 0.76 5.32
N GLY A 278 -14.34 1.67 5.33
CA GLY A 278 -15.72 1.38 4.91
C GLY A 278 -16.64 1.11 6.12
N ALA A 279 -17.59 0.19 5.98
CA ALA A 279 -18.60 -0.12 6.98
C ALA A 279 -18.08 -1.02 8.11
N THR A 280 -17.20 -0.50 8.97
CA THR A 280 -16.49 -1.27 10.01
C THR A 280 -17.35 -1.71 11.21
N ALA A 281 -18.66 -1.47 11.19
CA ALA A 281 -19.57 -1.90 12.26
C ALA A 281 -20.42 -3.10 11.85
N ASN A 282 -20.80 -3.16 10.58
CA ASN A 282 -21.85 -4.06 10.09
C ASN A 282 -21.62 -4.42 8.62
N SER A 283 -20.39 -4.57 8.15
CA SER A 283 -20.12 -4.97 6.77
C SER A 283 -20.70 -6.33 6.39
N THR A 284 -21.12 -6.47 5.13
CA THR A 284 -21.61 -7.74 4.57
C THR A 284 -20.93 -8.07 3.24
N PRO A 285 -21.00 -9.32 2.76
CA PRO A 285 -20.37 -9.74 1.51
C PRO A 285 -20.86 -8.97 0.27
N ALA A 286 -22.16 -8.69 0.19
CA ALA A 286 -22.85 -8.29 -1.03
C ALA A 286 -23.21 -6.80 -1.11
N ASP A 287 -23.65 -6.20 0.01
CA ASP A 287 -24.25 -4.87 0.01
C ASP A 287 -23.19 -3.78 -0.27
N PRO A 288 -23.34 -3.00 -1.37
CA PRO A 288 -22.35 -1.98 -1.74
C PRO A 288 -22.24 -0.85 -0.71
N GLU A 289 -23.30 -0.55 0.04
CA GLU A 289 -23.28 0.46 1.10
C GLU A 289 -22.68 -0.08 2.41
N ARG A 290 -22.43 -1.38 2.47
CA ARG A 290 -21.84 -2.08 3.63
C ARG A 290 -20.51 -2.76 3.25
N ASP A 291 -19.80 -2.20 2.26
CA ASP A 291 -18.45 -2.61 1.90
C ASP A 291 -17.45 -2.30 3.03
N GLU A 292 -16.61 -3.28 3.38
CA GLU A 292 -15.43 -3.07 4.21
C GLU A 292 -14.21 -3.69 3.54
N ARG A 293 -13.11 -2.95 3.57
CA ARG A 293 -11.84 -3.38 2.97
C ARG A 293 -10.78 -3.43 4.02
N ALA A 294 -10.09 -4.56 4.08
CA ALA A 294 -8.87 -4.72 4.85
C ALA A 294 -7.68 -4.22 4.01
N PHE A 295 -6.73 -3.59 4.69
CA PHE A 295 -5.42 -3.25 4.17
C PHE A 295 -4.37 -3.82 5.11
N CYS A 296 -3.35 -4.47 4.55
CA CYS A 296 -2.29 -5.12 5.31
C CYS A 296 -0.93 -4.73 4.75
N LEU A 297 0.02 -4.46 5.64
CA LEU A 297 1.44 -4.44 5.32
C LEU A 297 2.05 -5.75 5.80
N LEU A 298 2.57 -6.53 4.86
CA LEU A 298 3.08 -7.88 5.09
C LEU A 298 4.59 -7.93 4.84
N ARG A 299 5.26 -8.81 5.58
CA ARG A 299 6.66 -9.20 5.35
C ARG A 299 6.75 -10.69 5.05
N SER A 300 7.51 -11.07 4.03
CA SER A 300 7.71 -12.48 3.71
C SER A 300 8.53 -13.18 4.79
N GLU A 301 8.11 -14.38 5.15
CA GLU A 301 8.86 -15.32 6.00
C GLU A 301 9.67 -16.33 5.16
N ILE A 302 9.57 -16.25 3.83
CA ILE A 302 10.22 -17.15 2.87
C ILE A 302 11.46 -16.49 2.25
N VAL A 303 11.42 -15.18 2.01
CA VAL A 303 12.59 -14.45 1.50
C VAL A 303 13.58 -14.21 2.64
N PRO A 304 14.85 -14.65 2.51
CA PRO A 304 15.88 -14.35 3.51
C PRO A 304 16.07 -12.85 3.64
N MET A 305 16.17 -12.37 4.87
CA MET A 305 16.15 -10.93 5.15
C MET A 305 16.95 -10.60 6.41
N VAL A 306 17.69 -9.50 6.38
CA VAL A 306 18.22 -8.79 7.55
C VAL A 306 17.83 -7.32 7.47
N THR A 307 17.31 -6.77 8.57
CA THR A 307 16.88 -5.38 8.68
C THR A 307 17.39 -4.73 9.95
N ALA A 308 17.41 -3.41 9.96
CA ALA A 308 17.75 -2.60 11.11
C ALA A 308 16.63 -1.60 11.37
N SER A 309 16.16 -1.48 12.61
CA SER A 309 15.15 -0.48 12.99
C SER A 309 15.43 0.10 14.39
N PRO A 310 15.51 1.44 14.54
CA PRO A 310 15.42 2.43 13.47
C PRO A 310 16.65 2.40 12.54
N ASN A 311 16.45 2.75 11.26
CA ASN A 311 17.51 2.96 10.28
C ASN A 311 17.06 4.02 9.26
N PRO A 312 17.63 5.25 9.24
CA PRO A 312 18.79 5.67 10.01
C PRO A 312 18.55 5.72 11.52
N VAL A 313 19.59 5.48 12.29
CA VAL A 313 19.55 5.52 13.76
C VAL A 313 19.59 6.98 14.22
N PRO A 314 18.61 7.45 15.02
CA PRO A 314 18.67 8.76 15.64
C PRO A 314 19.82 8.80 16.64
N ALA A 315 20.83 9.64 16.40
CA ALA A 315 21.96 9.80 17.29
C ALA A 315 21.82 11.08 18.13
N HIS A 316 21.49 10.92 19.42
CA HIS A 316 21.42 12.03 20.38
C HIS A 316 22.62 12.08 21.35
N LYS A 317 23.52 11.08 21.31
CA LYS A 317 24.70 10.89 22.18
C LYS A 317 25.82 10.16 21.42
N ASP A 318 26.94 9.87 22.10
CA ASP A 318 28.10 9.14 21.55
C ASP A 318 27.76 7.73 21.03
N THR A 319 26.69 7.12 21.53
CA THR A 319 26.17 5.83 21.05
C THR A 319 24.68 5.89 20.75
N ALA A 320 24.29 5.16 19.72
CA ALA A 320 22.93 5.02 19.21
C ALA A 320 22.51 3.54 19.21
N LYS A 321 21.19 3.30 19.23
CA LYS A 321 20.61 1.96 19.32
C LYS A 321 19.77 1.64 18.10
N THR A 322 20.04 0.50 17.48
CA THR A 322 19.16 -0.12 16.48
C THR A 322 18.91 -1.59 16.81
N MET A 323 17.76 -2.12 16.40
CA MET A 323 17.44 -3.54 16.48
C MET A 323 17.75 -4.19 15.14
N ILE A 324 18.66 -5.17 15.13
CA ILE A 324 18.95 -5.98 13.96
C ILE A 324 18.04 -7.20 14.00
N SER A 325 17.20 -7.36 12.99
CA SER A 325 16.26 -8.48 12.89
C SER A 325 16.55 -9.28 11.63
N TRP A 326 16.48 -10.61 11.71
CA TRP A 326 16.79 -11.48 10.59
C TRP A 326 15.87 -12.69 10.52
N ASN A 327 15.74 -13.23 9.31
CA ASN A 327 15.12 -14.51 8.99
C ASN A 327 15.88 -15.12 7.81
N THR A 328 16.20 -16.42 7.88
CA THR A 328 16.90 -17.13 6.80
C THR A 328 15.98 -17.58 5.68
N GLY A 329 14.66 -17.50 5.84
CA GLY A 329 13.70 -18.00 4.85
C GLY A 329 13.64 -19.51 4.73
N THR A 330 14.40 -20.24 5.56
CA THR A 330 14.51 -21.71 5.51
C THR A 330 14.35 -22.31 6.89
N ALA A 331 14.30 -23.64 6.99
CA ALA A 331 14.32 -24.33 8.27
C ALA A 331 15.69 -24.28 8.98
N ASN A 332 16.76 -23.98 8.24
CA ASN A 332 18.13 -24.03 8.72
C ASN A 332 18.54 -22.73 9.43
N PRO A 333 19.42 -22.80 10.44
CA PRO A 333 19.99 -21.59 11.04
C PRO A 333 20.88 -20.83 10.05
N GLY A 334 21.05 -19.53 10.29
CA GLY A 334 21.99 -18.68 9.56
C GLY A 334 22.85 -17.90 10.53
N LYS A 335 23.83 -17.17 9.98
CA LYS A 335 24.77 -16.35 10.76
C LYS A 335 24.67 -14.90 10.33
N VAL A 336 24.49 -14.01 11.30
CA VAL A 336 24.59 -12.57 11.06
C VAL A 336 25.97 -12.12 11.47
N TYR A 337 26.68 -11.48 10.55
CA TYR A 337 27.96 -10.83 10.77
C TYR A 337 27.82 -9.31 10.65
N VAL A 338 28.78 -8.57 11.20
CA VAL A 338 28.87 -7.12 11.05
C VAL A 338 30.27 -6.70 10.68
N SER A 339 30.39 -5.84 9.67
CA SER A 339 31.62 -5.12 9.31
C SER A 339 31.49 -3.65 9.72
N ILE A 340 32.54 -3.12 10.34
CA ILE A 340 32.62 -1.73 10.80
C ILE A 340 33.73 -1.06 10.00
N ASP A 341 33.42 0.04 9.31
CA ASP A 341 34.39 0.81 8.51
C ASP A 341 35.19 -0.06 7.51
N GLY A 342 34.48 -1.02 6.90
CA GLY A 342 35.04 -1.96 5.91
C GLY A 342 36.04 -2.98 6.49
N GLN A 343 36.22 -3.04 7.80
CA GLN A 343 37.12 -4.00 8.46
C GLN A 343 36.55 -5.43 8.44
N GLN A 344 37.39 -6.39 8.83
CA GLN A 344 37.02 -7.79 8.96
C GLN A 344 35.72 -7.94 9.76
N GLU A 345 34.80 -8.73 9.22
CA GLU A 345 33.48 -8.91 9.82
C GLU A 345 33.52 -9.81 11.06
N LEU A 346 32.69 -9.49 12.04
CA LEU A 346 32.59 -10.18 13.31
C LEU A 346 31.21 -10.83 13.45
N LEU A 347 31.17 -12.03 14.05
CA LEU A 347 29.91 -12.73 14.28
C LEU A 347 29.06 -11.93 15.27
N PHE A 348 27.85 -11.59 14.85
CA PHE A 348 26.87 -10.85 15.65
C PHE A 348 25.82 -11.77 16.27
N ALA A 349 25.27 -12.71 15.49
CA ALA A 349 24.26 -13.65 15.98
C ALA A 349 24.21 -14.93 15.14
N THR A 350 23.63 -16.00 15.71
CA THR A 350 23.35 -17.25 14.99
C THR A 350 21.98 -17.78 15.39
N SER A 351 21.06 -17.81 14.43
CA SER A 351 19.75 -18.46 14.57
C SER A 351 19.07 -18.52 13.20
N ARG A 352 18.00 -19.31 13.07
CA ARG A 352 17.14 -19.31 11.88
C ARG A 352 16.44 -17.96 11.68
N GLN A 353 15.95 -17.40 12.77
CA GLN A 353 15.29 -16.10 12.83
C GLN A 353 15.54 -15.48 14.20
N GLY A 354 15.52 -14.15 14.30
CA GLY A 354 15.76 -13.49 15.57
C GLY A 354 15.81 -11.98 15.47
N SER A 355 15.94 -11.35 16.62
CA SER A 355 16.22 -9.92 16.72
C SER A 355 17.17 -9.68 17.89
N ALA A 356 18.19 -8.84 17.69
CA ALA A 356 19.17 -8.51 18.71
C ALA A 356 19.55 -7.02 18.67
N PRO A 357 19.76 -6.39 19.84
CA PRO A 357 20.10 -4.97 19.90
C PRO A 357 21.56 -4.72 19.54
N ALA A 358 21.80 -3.71 18.69
CA ALA A 358 23.11 -3.09 18.49
C ALA A 358 23.11 -1.71 19.18
N ASN A 359 23.49 -1.69 20.46
CA ASN A 359 23.50 -0.47 21.31
C ASN A 359 24.84 0.32 21.24
N TRP A 360 25.69 -0.03 20.27
CA TRP A 360 27.08 0.43 20.15
C TRP A 360 27.35 1.14 18.82
N ILE A 361 26.30 1.48 18.07
CA ILE A 361 26.39 2.26 16.83
C ILE A 361 26.86 3.66 17.18
N ARG A 362 27.86 4.18 16.45
CA ARG A 362 28.42 5.52 16.67
C ARG A 362 28.26 6.39 15.42
N PRO A 363 28.00 7.70 15.58
CA PRO A 363 28.04 8.65 14.47
C PRO A 363 29.38 8.64 13.74
N GLY A 364 29.36 8.86 12.42
CA GLY A 364 30.56 8.97 11.59
C GLY A 364 31.25 7.63 11.26
N ARG A 365 30.66 6.50 11.68
CA ARG A 365 31.08 5.15 11.30
C ARG A 365 30.09 4.50 10.37
N THR A 366 30.58 3.53 9.60
CA THR A 366 29.76 2.72 8.69
C THR A 366 29.63 1.31 9.25
N TYR A 367 28.40 0.78 9.25
CA TYR A 367 28.09 -0.55 9.74
C TYR A 367 27.31 -1.31 8.66
N GLU A 368 27.81 -2.46 8.25
CA GLU A 368 27.08 -3.37 7.34
C GLU A 368 26.85 -4.70 8.03
N PHE A 369 25.59 -5.03 8.29
CA PHE A 369 25.18 -6.34 8.79
C PHE A 369 24.90 -7.24 7.60
N ARG A 370 25.43 -8.46 7.63
CA ARG A 370 25.34 -9.45 6.56
C ARG A 370 24.77 -10.75 7.12
N LEU A 371 23.70 -11.23 6.52
CA LEU A 371 23.11 -12.51 6.83
C LEU A 371 23.65 -13.54 5.86
N TYR A 372 24.22 -14.62 6.38
CA TYR A 372 24.72 -15.76 5.64
C TYR A 372 23.96 -17.03 6.01
N ASP A 373 24.12 -18.05 5.16
CA ASP A 373 23.72 -19.42 5.48
C ASP A 373 24.49 -20.01 6.69
N SER A 374 24.10 -21.22 7.11
CA SER A 374 24.68 -21.89 8.28
C SER A 374 26.20 -22.04 8.19
N ASP A 375 26.69 -22.29 6.98
CA ASP A 375 28.08 -22.65 6.73
C ASP A 375 28.95 -21.42 6.45
N HIS A 376 28.33 -20.23 6.40
CA HIS A 376 28.97 -18.96 6.08
C HIS A 376 29.63 -18.96 4.68
N THR A 377 28.95 -19.55 3.70
CA THR A 377 29.44 -19.65 2.32
C THR A 377 28.68 -18.77 1.35
N ARG A 378 27.40 -18.52 1.63
CA ARG A 378 26.51 -17.72 0.77
C ARG A 378 25.91 -16.55 1.53
N LEU A 379 26.14 -15.35 1.02
CA LEU A 379 25.46 -14.14 1.47
C LEU A 379 23.98 -14.21 1.06
N LEU A 380 23.09 -14.14 2.04
CA LEU A 380 21.64 -14.20 1.85
C LEU A 380 21.02 -12.82 1.74
N ASP A 381 21.45 -11.89 2.61
CA ASP A 381 20.98 -10.50 2.59
C ASP A 381 21.95 -9.60 3.36
N LYS A 382 21.84 -8.27 3.18
CA LYS A 382 22.62 -7.31 3.95
C LYS A 382 21.88 -6.00 4.19
N VAL A 383 22.22 -5.33 5.28
CA VAL A 383 21.70 -4.00 5.61
C VAL A 383 22.81 -3.09 6.10
N ALA A 384 22.91 -1.92 5.47
CA ALA A 384 23.75 -0.83 5.96
C ALA A 384 22.98 -0.03 7.01
N VAL A 385 23.62 0.22 8.15
CA VAL A 385 23.08 1.05 9.23
C VAL A 385 23.76 2.40 9.19
N ALA A 386 22.96 3.42 8.92
CA ALA A 386 23.39 4.81 8.92
C ALA A 386 22.95 5.52 10.21
N THR A 387 23.71 6.50 10.67
CA THR A 387 23.28 7.42 11.73
C THR A 387 22.85 8.73 11.11
N VAL A 388 21.78 9.35 11.62
CA VAL A 388 21.45 10.74 11.32
C VAL A 388 21.66 11.57 12.57
N THR A 389 22.48 12.61 12.45
CA THR A 389 22.60 13.69 13.43
C THR A 389 21.42 14.62 13.23
N GLN A 390 20.61 14.82 14.27
CA GLN A 390 19.53 15.81 14.27
C GLN A 390 20.06 17.22 14.46
#